data_AF-A0AA37UX73-F1
#
_entry.id   AF-A0AA37UX73-F1
#
_cell.length_a   1.000
_cell.length_b   1.000
_cell.length_c   1.000
_cell.angle_alpha   90.00
_cell.angle_beta   90.00
_cell.angle_gamma   90.00
#
_symmetry.space_group_name_H-M   'P 1'
#
loop_
_entity.id
_entity.type
_entity.pdbx_description
1 polymer ?
#
loop_
_entity_poly.entity_id
_entity_poly.type
_entity_poly.pdbx_seq_one_letter_code
_entity_poly.pdbx_strand_id
1 'polypeptide(L)'
;MASQEGSRWDVSIKSNAICLERISADEDQVSEDSLAAEEARELAGLLTKFADKLDESGDSDNSDGSDDKDESADKSDNSED
;
A
#
# COMPACT_ATOMS: atom_id res chain seq x y z
N MET A 1 3.42 12.00 26.62
CA MET A 1 3.29 11.09 25.47
C MET A 1 2.73 11.95 24.35
N ALA A 2 3.60 12.56 23.54
CA ALA A 2 3.17 13.44 22.48
C ALA A 2 2.40 12.58 21.48
N SER A 3 1.08 12.70 21.48
CA SER A 3 0.26 12.34 20.34
C SER A 3 0.86 13.09 19.17
N GLN A 4 1.63 12.40 18.32
CA GLN A 4 2.11 12.93 17.05
C GLN A 4 0.86 13.34 16.29
N GLU A 5 0.53 14.62 16.41
CA GLU A 5 -0.50 15.30 15.67
C GLU A 5 -0.24 14.97 14.20
N GLY A 6 -1.12 14.17 13.64
CA GLY A 6 -0.89 13.49 12.37
C GLY A 6 -0.59 14.52 11.29
N SER A 7 0.67 14.59 10.86
CA SER A 7 1.07 15.44 9.74
C SER A 7 0.20 15.08 8.55
N ARG A 8 -0.62 16.03 8.12
CA ARG A 8 -1.48 15.86 6.96
C ARG A 8 -0.60 15.95 5.71
N TRP A 9 -0.74 14.97 4.83
CA TRP A 9 -0.19 15.08 3.49
C TRP A 9 -1.16 15.90 2.63
N ASP A 10 -0.68 16.97 2.02
CA ASP A 10 -1.39 17.69 0.97
C ASP A 10 -0.83 17.27 -0.39
N VAL A 11 -1.70 17.15 -1.38
CA VAL A 11 -1.33 16.71 -2.73
C VAL A 11 -1.86 17.73 -3.71
N SER A 12 -0.97 18.40 -4.42
CA SER A 12 -1.29 19.44 -5.38
C SER A 12 -0.67 19.15 -6.75
N ILE A 13 -1.19 19.78 -7.80
CA ILE A 13 -0.64 19.68 -9.15
C ILE A 13 -0.01 21.02 -9.50
N LYS A 14 1.29 21.03 -9.76
CA LYS A 14 2.05 22.25 -10.10
C LYS A 14 2.98 21.93 -11.27
N SER A 15 2.93 22.77 -12.30
CA SER A 15 3.83 22.64 -13.47
C SER A 15 3.84 21.25 -14.13
N ASN A 16 2.68 20.59 -14.23
CA ASN A 16 2.53 19.23 -14.79
C ASN A 16 3.27 18.11 -14.00
N ALA A 17 3.61 18.39 -12.73
CA ALA A 17 4.08 17.42 -11.75
C ALA A 17 3.11 17.36 -10.56
N ILE A 18 3.08 16.23 -9.87
CA ILE A 18 2.31 16.03 -8.64
C ILE A 18 3.24 16.38 -7.47
N CYS A 19 2.86 17.37 -6.69
CA CYS A 19 3.61 17.79 -5.51
C CYS A 19 2.98 17.16 -4.26
N LEU A 20 3.80 16.46 -3.48
CA LEU A 20 3.46 15.93 -2.17
C LEU A 20 4.05 16.83 -1.10
N GLU A 21 3.18 17.42 -0.32
CA GLU A 21 3.55 18.33 0.76
C GLU A 21 3.22 17.73 2.11
N ARG A 22 4.20 17.72 3.02
CA ARG A 22 3.96 17.34 4.42
C ARG A 22 3.79 18.59 5.27
N ILE A 23 2.55 18.79 5.74
CA ILE A 23 2.20 19.91 6.61
C ILE A 23 2.28 19.43 8.06
N SER A 24 3.05 20.16 8.88
CA SER A 24 3.10 19.92 10.33
C SER A 24 1.94 20.59 11.06
N ALA A 25 1.76 20.25 12.32
CA ALA A 25 0.72 20.84 13.17
C ALA A 25 0.73 22.38 13.19
N ASP A 26 1.91 22.98 13.04
CA ASP A 26 2.12 24.43 12.97
C ASP A 26 1.83 25.06 11.59
N GLU A 27 1.18 24.33 10.68
CA GLU A 27 0.89 24.74 9.29
C GLU A 27 2.14 25.05 8.45
N ASP A 28 3.34 24.82 8.98
CA ASP A 28 4.59 24.95 8.26
C ASP A 28 4.79 23.77 7.28
N GLN A 29 5.08 24.12 6.03
CA GLN A 29 5.52 23.20 4.98
C GLN A 29 6.90 22.64 5.36
N VAL A 30 6.97 21.37 5.73
CA VAL A 30 8.23 20.75 6.18
C VAL A 30 8.92 19.96 5.07
N SER A 31 8.18 19.56 4.04
CA SER A 31 8.74 18.80 2.91
C SER A 31 7.87 18.98 1.67
N GLU A 32 8.50 19.26 0.52
CA GLU A 32 7.87 19.26 -0.81
C GLU A 32 8.62 18.25 -1.68
N ASP A 33 7.94 17.20 -2.14
CA ASP A 33 8.45 16.28 -3.15
C ASP A 33 7.65 16.47 -4.44
N SER A 34 8.29 16.36 -5.60
CA SER A 34 7.66 16.57 -6.92
C SER A 34 7.84 15.31 -7.76
N LEU A 35 6.74 14.60 -8.01
CA LEU A 35 6.71 13.37 -8.77
C LEU A 35 6.14 13.61 -10.17
N ALA A 36 6.68 12.91 -11.17
CA ALA A 36 6.01 12.79 -12.45
C ALA A 36 4.69 11.99 -12.29
N ALA A 37 3.80 12.13 -13.27
CA ALA A 37 2.49 11.45 -13.24
C ALA A 37 2.60 9.91 -13.19
N GLU A 38 3.65 9.32 -13.77
CA GLU A 38 3.89 7.88 -13.74
C GLU A 38 4.40 7.44 -12.36
N GLU A 39 5.40 8.13 -11.82
CA GLU A 39 5.95 7.88 -10.48
C GLU A 39 4.87 7.99 -9.39
N ALA A 40 3.98 8.98 -9.50
CA ALA A 40 2.86 9.14 -8.57
C ALA A 40 1.86 7.97 -8.62
N ARG A 41 1.64 7.36 -9.81
CA ARG A 41 0.78 6.18 -9.94
C ARG A 41 1.42 4.94 -9.34
N GLU A 42 2.73 4.76 -9.55
CA GLU A 42 3.49 3.68 -8.92
C GLU A 42 3.45 3.81 -7.40
N LEU A 43 3.66 5.02 -6.88
CA LEU A 43 3.57 5.31 -5.44
C LEU A 43 2.16 5.02 -4.90
N ALA A 44 1.11 5.44 -5.61
CA ALA A 44 -0.27 5.13 -5.22
C ALA A 44 -0.53 3.62 -5.16
N GLY A 45 -0.04 2.86 -6.15
CA GLY A 45 -0.15 1.40 -6.16
C GLY A 45 0.58 0.73 -5.00
N LEU A 46 1.77 1.22 -4.64
CA LEU A 46 2.49 0.75 -3.46
C LEU A 46 1.73 1.06 -2.17
N LEU A 47 1.22 2.28 -2.01
CA LEU A 47 0.46 2.68 -0.83
C LEU A 47 -0.80 1.82 -0.66
N THR A 48 -1.55 1.59 -1.74
CA THR A 48 -2.72 0.69 -1.73
C THR A 48 -2.32 -0.72 -1.34
N LYS A 49 -1.29 -1.30 -1.97
CA LYS A 49 -0.82 -2.67 -1.67
C LYS A 49 -0.40 -2.86 -0.22
N PHE A 50 0.24 -1.85 0.39
CA PHE A 50 0.64 -1.92 1.80
C PHE A 50 -0.53 -1.68 2.75
N ALA A 51 -1.51 -0.86 2.37
CA ALA A 51 -2.76 -0.70 3.13
C ALA A 51 -3.57 -2.01 3.12
N ASP A 52 -3.72 -2.65 1.96
CA ASP A 52 -4.40 -3.94 1.83
C ASP A 52 -3.74 -5.01 2.70
N LYS A 53 -2.41 -5.11 2.65
CA LYS A 53 -1.65 -6.04 3.52
C LYS A 53 -1.85 -5.77 5.01
N LEU A 54 -2.01 -4.51 5.41
CA LEU A 54 -2.27 -4.16 6.81
C LEU A 54 -3.65 -4.61 7.23
N ASP A 55 -4.66 -4.43 6.38
CA ASP A 55 -6.03 -4.91 6.57
C ASP A 55 -6.06 -6.45 6.70
N GLU A 56 -5.40 -7.15 5.76
CA GLU A 56 -5.24 -8.61 5.78
C GLU A 56 -4.48 -9.11 7.02
N SER A 57 -3.49 -8.35 7.50
CA SER A 57 -2.73 -8.70 8.71
C SER A 57 -3.48 -8.41 10.02
N GLY A 58 -4.47 -7.51 9.98
CA GLY A 58 -5.33 -7.17 11.12
C GLY A 58 -6.43 -8.21 11.37
N ASP A 59 -6.80 -9.00 10.36
CA ASP A 59 -7.85 -10.01 10.44
C ASP A 59 -7.35 -11.39 10.95
N SER A 60 -6.04 -11.55 11.15
CA SER A 60 -5.46 -12.82 11.66
C SER A 60 -5.82 -13.18 13.12
N ASP A 61 -6.73 -12.46 13.78
CA ASP A 61 -7.31 -12.85 15.08
C ASP A 61 -8.77 -13.37 14.97
N ASN A 62 -9.41 -13.38 13.79
CA ASN A 62 -10.78 -13.89 13.65
C ASN A 62 -11.12 -14.46 12.26
N SER A 63 -10.48 -15.55 11.83
CA SER A 63 -11.06 -16.41 10.80
C SER A 63 -10.71 -17.88 11.03
N ASP A 64 -11.44 -18.48 11.98
CA ASP A 64 -11.88 -19.86 11.90
C ASP A 64 -12.90 -19.96 10.75
N GLY A 65 -12.54 -20.65 9.65
CA GLY A 65 -13.52 -21.13 8.67
C GLY A 65 -13.21 -20.84 7.18
N SER A 66 -12.66 -21.86 6.51
CA SER A 66 -12.93 -22.33 5.12
C SER A 66 -12.99 -21.29 3.97
N ASP A 67 -12.33 -21.44 2.83
CA ASP A 67 -12.43 -22.56 1.87
C ASP A 67 -11.42 -22.24 0.74
N ASP A 68 -10.25 -22.89 0.70
CA ASP A 68 -9.45 -22.92 -0.53
C ASP A 68 -9.59 -24.31 -1.15
N LYS A 69 -10.63 -24.42 -1.98
CA LYS A 69 -10.73 -25.43 -3.03
C LYS A 69 -10.00 -24.88 -4.24
N ASP A 70 -8.96 -25.58 -4.67
CA ASP A 70 -8.90 -26.33 -5.93
C ASP A 70 -7.47 -26.33 -6.46
N GLU A 71 -6.77 -27.44 -6.26
CA GLU A 71 -5.77 -27.87 -7.23
C GLU A 71 -5.96 -29.35 -7.51
N SER A 72 -7.00 -29.61 -8.31
CA SER A 72 -7.20 -30.88 -9.00
C SER A 72 -6.00 -31.24 -9.89
N ALA A 73 -5.45 -32.41 -9.61
CA ALA A 73 -4.92 -33.40 -10.55
C ALA A 73 -3.78 -33.00 -11.50
N ASP A 74 -2.62 -33.66 -11.32
CA ASP A 74 -2.23 -34.66 -12.32
C ASP A 74 -1.28 -35.72 -11.73
N LYS A 75 -1.74 -36.98 -11.73
CA LYS A 75 -0.91 -38.16 -11.48
C LYS A 75 -0.40 -38.65 -12.83
N SER A 76 0.78 -38.20 -13.23
CA SER A 76 1.56 -38.77 -14.34
C SER A 76 2.81 -39.42 -13.74
N ASP A 77 2.70 -40.66 -13.31
CA ASP A 77 2.97 -41.90 -14.04
C ASP A 77 4.47 -42.23 -14.16
N ASN A 78 4.72 -43.47 -13.76
CA ASN A 78 5.97 -44.15 -13.50
C ASN A 78 6.78 -44.38 -14.78
N SER A 79 8.09 -44.11 -14.76
CA SER A 79 9.09 -44.79 -15.62
C SER A 79 10.51 -44.53 -15.08
N GLU A 80 11.01 -45.45 -14.27
CA GLU A 80 12.45 -45.59 -13.97
C GLU A 80 12.92 -46.91 -14.60
N ASP A 81 13.98 -46.82 -15.42
CA ASP A 81 14.70 -47.90 -16.12
C ASP A 81 15.68 -48.61 -15.17
#